data_AF-A0A5B7BBZ1-F1
#
_entry.id   AF-A0A5B7BBZ1-F1
#
_cell.length_a   1.000
_cell.length_b   1.000
_cell.length_c   1.000
_cell.angle_alpha   90.00
_cell.angle_beta   90.00
_cell.angle_gamma   90.00
#
_symmetry.space_group_name_H-M   'P 1'
#
loop_
_entity.id
_entity.type
_entity.pdbx_description
1 polymer ?
#
loop_
_entity_poly.entity_id
_entity_poly.type
_entity_poly.pdbx_seq_one_letter_code
_entity_poly.pdbx_strand_id
1 'polypeptide(L)'
;MASSSSYVLHFLILHILNFLLTGPNFISQLGFVSASIDDFSILDFDSDSNSFHGDYSPPSPPPPSPPPHPPSVSCEEDLKGIGSLDTSCRLNYSLNFTDDVYIEGIGNLYILPGVVLSCPVAGCSFLVNISGELRLGLNAEIIAGTVSVAAWNASLFDGSVINVTGLAGSPPEQTSGTPSGVQGAGGGHGGRGASCVMDNTKLPEDVWGGDAYSWSSLGEPWSYGSKGGTTNREHDYGGKGGGRIGFDIKSVVEVHGSLLADGGDGGIKGGGGSGGSIYIKSYKMTGSGKVSASGGNGFAGGGGGRVSVNVFSGHDEPKFLVHGGKSFGCAGNSGAAGTFYDAVPRRLIISNYNMSTDTDTLLLDFPNQPLWTNVYIQNHAKATVPLLWSRVQVQGQLSLSCGAVLSFGLAHYALSEFELMAEELLMSDSVIKVYGALRMAVKIHLMWNSKMLIDGDGDAIVTTSLLEASNLVVLRESSVIHSNANLGVHGQGSLNLSGPGDLIEAQRLVLSLFYSISVGPGSVLRGPLENASNNYVTPRL
;
A
#
# COMPACT_ATOMS: atom_id res chain seq x y z
N MET A 1 -40.21 64.13 -12.89
CA MET A 1 -41.25 63.65 -11.96
C MET A 1 -40.57 62.72 -10.98
N ALA A 2 -40.29 63.25 -9.80
CA ALA A 2 -39.55 62.63 -8.72
C ALA A 2 -40.25 63.00 -7.41
N SER A 3 -40.33 62.05 -6.48
CA SER A 3 -40.42 62.27 -5.02
C SER A 3 -40.28 60.90 -4.36
N SER A 4 -39.16 60.51 -3.73
CA SER A 4 -38.64 60.93 -2.41
C SER A 4 -39.68 60.77 -1.29
N SER A 5 -39.44 60.29 -0.07
CA SER A 5 -38.32 59.67 0.66
C SER A 5 -38.88 59.43 2.08
N SER A 6 -38.26 58.52 2.86
CA SER A 6 -38.13 58.56 4.33
C SER A 6 -39.40 58.30 5.19
N TYR A 7 -39.35 57.74 6.40
CA TYR A 7 -38.35 57.17 7.32
C TYR A 7 -39.15 56.63 8.53
N VAL A 8 -38.60 55.64 9.27
CA VAL A 8 -38.73 55.50 10.76
C VAL A 8 -40.12 55.09 11.30
N LEU A 9 -40.35 54.30 12.34
CA LEU A 9 -39.59 53.44 13.26
C LEU A 9 -40.65 53.03 14.33
N HIS A 10 -40.48 51.84 14.92
CA HIS A 10 -40.84 51.50 16.31
C HIS A 10 -42.29 51.10 16.70
N PHE A 11 -42.33 49.90 17.31
CA PHE A 11 -43.00 49.57 18.60
C PHE A 11 -44.54 49.60 18.61
N LEU A 12 -45.29 48.77 19.34
CA LEU A 12 -45.07 47.65 20.25
C LEU A 12 -46.49 47.36 20.80
N ILE A 13 -46.75 46.11 21.16
CA ILE A 13 -47.54 45.74 22.35
C ILE A 13 -49.09 45.72 22.26
N LEU A 14 -49.60 44.57 22.75
CA LEU A 14 -50.83 44.37 23.55
C LEU A 14 -52.19 44.55 22.86
N HIS A 15 -53.25 43.81 23.18
CA HIS A 15 -53.50 42.70 24.10
C HIS A 15 -54.90 42.17 23.70
N ILE A 16 -55.10 40.85 23.69
CA ILE A 16 -55.93 40.13 24.66
C ILE A 16 -57.46 40.28 24.49
N LEU A 17 -58.03 39.09 24.22
CA LEU A 17 -59.27 38.52 24.75
C LEU A 17 -60.64 38.93 24.19
N ASN A 18 -61.38 37.84 23.99
CA ASN A 18 -62.79 37.62 24.29
C ASN A 18 -63.80 38.16 23.29
N PHE A 19 -64.45 37.25 22.56
CA PHE A 19 -65.71 36.72 23.08
C PHE A 19 -66.10 35.39 22.41
N LEU A 20 -66.34 34.39 23.25
CA LEU A 20 -67.04 33.13 22.99
C LEU A 20 -68.56 33.36 22.89
N LEU A 21 -69.27 32.30 22.47
CA LEU A 21 -70.74 32.05 22.48
C LEU A 21 -71.38 32.38 21.12
N THR A 22 -71.85 31.43 20.32
CA THR A 22 -72.95 30.47 20.58
C THR A 22 -72.73 29.17 19.79
N GLY A 23 -72.70 27.98 20.40
CA GLY A 23 -73.89 27.14 20.66
C GLY A 23 -73.74 25.76 19.96
N PRO A 24 -74.23 24.64 20.54
CA PRO A 24 -73.61 23.33 20.39
C PRO A 24 -74.36 22.33 19.49
N ASN A 25 -73.71 21.19 19.23
CA ASN A 25 -74.16 19.92 18.64
C ASN A 25 -73.77 19.70 17.16
N PHE A 26 -72.60 19.09 16.92
CA PHE A 26 -72.56 17.65 16.60
C PHE A 26 -71.09 17.15 16.53
N ILE A 27 -70.85 16.04 17.21
CA ILE A 27 -69.59 15.32 17.36
C ILE A 27 -69.35 14.47 16.11
N SER A 28 -68.13 14.53 15.56
CA SER A 28 -67.30 13.39 15.11
C SER A 28 -66.38 13.79 13.95
N GLN A 29 -65.11 14.04 14.25
CA GLN A 29 -63.95 13.41 13.60
C GLN A 29 -62.66 14.17 13.94
N LEU A 30 -61.75 13.41 14.56
CA LEU A 30 -60.30 13.51 14.55
C LEU A 30 -59.66 14.73 15.25
N GLY A 31 -59.10 14.41 16.42
CA GLY A 31 -58.38 15.30 17.31
C GLY A 31 -57.00 15.69 16.82
N PHE A 32 -56.63 16.87 17.28
CA PHE A 32 -55.31 17.46 17.38
C PHE A 32 -54.35 16.60 18.23
N VAL A 33 -53.03 16.84 18.12
CA VAL A 33 -52.22 17.49 19.17
C VAL A 33 -50.75 17.58 18.73
N SER A 34 -50.20 18.79 18.88
CA SER A 34 -48.78 19.15 18.85
C SER A 34 -48.10 18.74 20.16
N ALA A 35 -46.87 18.23 20.11
CA ALA A 35 -46.05 18.00 21.30
C ALA A 35 -45.04 19.15 21.53
N SER A 36 -45.06 19.69 22.74
CA SER A 36 -44.11 20.66 23.29
C SER A 36 -43.00 19.98 24.08
N ILE A 37 -41.86 20.68 24.13
CA ILE A 37 -40.67 20.46 24.95
C ILE A 37 -41.02 20.59 26.43
N ASP A 38 -40.81 19.52 27.19
CA ASP A 38 -40.28 19.54 28.56
C ASP A 38 -40.19 18.08 29.03
N ASP A 39 -38.97 17.60 29.26
CA ASP A 39 -38.61 16.80 30.45
C ASP A 39 -37.15 16.32 30.31
N PHE A 40 -36.25 17.17 30.80
CA PHE A 40 -34.86 16.82 31.08
C PHE A 40 -34.73 16.34 32.53
N SER A 41 -34.05 15.20 32.67
CA SER A 41 -33.36 14.65 33.85
C SER A 41 -34.21 13.95 34.93
N ILE A 42 -33.72 12.78 35.38
CA ILE A 42 -33.38 12.49 36.78
C ILE A 42 -32.59 11.17 36.84
N LEU A 43 -31.50 11.19 37.63
CA LEU A 43 -30.70 10.04 38.07
C LEU A 43 -31.39 9.30 39.23
N ASP A 44 -31.13 7.99 39.28
CA ASP A 44 -31.22 7.04 40.39
C ASP A 44 -32.60 6.69 40.99
N PHE A 45 -33.02 5.44 40.73
CA PHE A 45 -33.64 4.60 41.75
C PHE A 45 -33.30 3.11 41.56
N ASP A 46 -33.18 2.45 42.71
CA ASP A 46 -32.49 1.21 43.04
C ASP A 46 -32.97 -0.12 42.40
N SER A 47 -31.99 -1.05 42.39
CA SER A 47 -32.05 -2.50 42.63
C SER A 47 -33.33 -3.29 42.29
N ASP A 48 -33.23 -4.10 41.24
CA ASP A 48 -33.56 -5.54 41.18
C ASP A 48 -34.07 -5.93 39.79
N SER A 49 -33.15 -6.36 38.92
CA SER A 49 -33.41 -7.32 37.84
C SER A 49 -32.12 -7.64 37.09
N ASN A 50 -31.26 -8.42 37.74
CA ASN A 50 -30.30 -9.23 37.01
C ASN A 50 -31.09 -10.23 36.15
N SER A 51 -31.25 -9.97 34.86
CA SER A 51 -31.14 -10.97 33.77
C SER A 51 -31.68 -10.49 32.42
N PHE A 52 -30.87 -10.72 31.38
CA PHE A 52 -31.18 -10.72 29.93
C PHE A 52 -31.32 -9.38 29.18
N HIS A 53 -30.18 -8.84 28.73
CA HIS A 53 -30.03 -8.34 27.36
C HIS A 53 -28.65 -8.75 26.81
N GLY A 54 -28.61 -9.89 26.14
CA GLY A 54 -27.47 -10.27 25.31
C GLY A 54 -27.57 -9.57 23.96
N ASP A 55 -26.48 -8.93 23.55
CA ASP A 55 -26.25 -8.50 22.17
C ASP A 55 -26.38 -9.71 21.23
N TYR A 56 -27.55 -9.89 20.62
CA TYR A 56 -27.76 -10.89 19.58
C TYR A 56 -27.25 -10.35 18.24
N SER A 57 -25.93 -10.21 18.13
CA SER A 57 -25.27 -10.35 16.83
C SER A 57 -25.02 -11.84 16.64
N PRO A 58 -25.61 -12.52 15.63
CA PRO A 58 -25.29 -13.91 15.39
C PRO A 58 -23.77 -14.04 15.17
N PRO A 59 -23.11 -15.05 15.76
CA PRO A 59 -21.69 -15.27 15.54
C PRO A 59 -21.45 -15.39 14.03
N SER A 60 -20.41 -14.69 13.55
CA SER A 60 -19.98 -14.83 12.15
C SER A 60 -19.84 -16.32 11.84
N PRO A 61 -20.43 -16.80 10.72
CA PRO A 61 -20.31 -18.21 10.37
C PRO A 61 -18.83 -18.60 10.37
N PRO A 62 -18.48 -19.79 10.89
CA PRO A 62 -17.10 -20.24 10.87
C PRO A 62 -16.57 -20.18 9.43
N PRO A 63 -15.32 -19.73 9.23
CA PRO A 63 -14.74 -19.66 7.90
C PRO A 63 -14.88 -21.03 7.23
N PRO A 64 -15.22 -21.07 5.92
CA PRO A 64 -15.37 -22.33 5.20
C PRO A 64 -14.11 -23.17 5.37
N SER A 65 -14.28 -24.47 5.62
CA SER A 65 -13.16 -25.40 5.73
C SER A 65 -12.31 -25.34 4.46
N PRO A 66 -10.97 -25.29 4.57
CA PRO A 66 -10.11 -25.27 3.40
C PRO A 66 -10.38 -26.51 2.51
N PRO A 67 -10.18 -26.40 1.18
CA PRO A 67 -10.39 -27.53 0.27
C PRO A 67 -9.55 -28.74 0.72
N PRO A 68 -10.10 -29.97 0.65
CA PRO A 68 -9.32 -31.17 0.98
C PRO A 68 -8.10 -31.27 0.07
N HIS A 69 -6.94 -31.54 0.67
CA HIS A 69 -5.69 -31.73 -0.07
C HIS A 69 -5.78 -32.97 -0.98
N PRO A 70 -5.08 -32.97 -2.14
CA PRO A 70 -4.95 -34.17 -2.94
C PRO A 70 -4.22 -35.27 -2.14
N PRO A 71 -4.38 -36.56 -2.50
CA PRO A 71 -3.71 -37.64 -1.79
C PRO A 71 -2.19 -37.44 -1.80
N SER A 72 -1.55 -37.70 -0.67
CA SER A 72 -0.10 -37.55 -0.51
C SER A 72 0.66 -38.53 -1.41
N VAL A 73 1.68 -38.05 -2.09
CA VAL A 73 2.58 -38.89 -2.89
C VAL A 73 3.51 -39.72 -2.01
N SER A 74 3.90 -40.89 -2.47
CA SER A 74 4.86 -41.79 -1.81
C SER A 74 6.30 -41.47 -2.22
N CYS A 75 7.26 -41.72 -1.32
CA CYS A 75 8.68 -41.51 -1.63
C CYS A 75 9.18 -42.45 -2.75
N GLU A 76 8.88 -43.75 -2.64
CA GLU A 76 9.48 -44.77 -3.50
C GLU A 76 8.75 -44.90 -4.85
N GLU A 77 7.41 -44.93 -4.85
CA GLU A 77 6.64 -45.18 -6.07
C GLU A 77 6.47 -43.91 -6.90
N ASP A 78 6.04 -42.81 -6.27
CA ASP A 78 5.69 -41.57 -6.97
C ASP A 78 6.90 -40.66 -7.15
N LEU A 79 7.69 -40.45 -6.09
CA LEU A 79 8.86 -39.57 -6.12
C LEU A 79 10.15 -40.28 -6.57
N LYS A 80 10.11 -41.59 -6.83
CA LYS A 80 11.27 -42.41 -7.22
C LYS A 80 12.51 -42.19 -6.34
N GLY A 81 12.27 -41.87 -5.08
CA GLY A 81 13.27 -41.59 -4.07
C GLY A 81 13.68 -42.85 -3.33
N ILE A 82 14.66 -42.69 -2.44
CA ILE A 82 15.14 -43.75 -1.55
C ILE A 82 14.66 -43.44 -0.13
N GLY A 83 13.97 -44.39 0.51
CA GLY A 83 13.48 -44.30 1.87
C GLY A 83 11.99 -43.98 1.95
N SER A 84 11.55 -43.38 3.05
CA SER A 84 10.13 -43.03 3.29
C SER A 84 10.00 -41.60 3.81
N LEU A 85 8.87 -40.96 3.53
CA LEU A 85 8.52 -39.63 4.02
C LEU A 85 8.38 -39.58 5.55
N ASP A 86 8.15 -40.71 6.22
CA ASP A 86 8.10 -40.80 7.69
C ASP A 86 9.49 -40.87 8.34
N THR A 87 10.54 -41.18 7.57
CA THR A 87 11.91 -41.30 8.08
C THR A 87 12.83 -40.31 7.39
N SER A 88 13.24 -40.60 6.17
CA SER A 88 14.00 -39.69 5.31
C SER A 88 13.83 -40.13 3.86
N CYS A 89 13.21 -39.26 3.05
CA CYS A 89 13.07 -39.43 1.62
C CYS A 89 14.19 -38.68 0.89
N ARG A 90 15.00 -39.40 0.10
CA ARG A 90 16.10 -38.81 -0.67
C ARG A 90 15.80 -38.91 -2.16
N LEU A 91 15.68 -37.77 -2.82
CA LEU A 91 15.41 -37.70 -4.26
C LEU A 91 16.74 -37.53 -5.00
N ASN A 92 17.06 -38.48 -5.87
CA ASN A 92 18.24 -38.49 -6.74
C ASN A 92 17.90 -38.42 -8.24
N TYR A 93 16.61 -38.34 -8.59
CA TYR A 93 16.12 -38.25 -9.96
C TYR A 93 15.23 -37.04 -10.13
N SER A 94 15.39 -36.36 -11.27
CA SER A 94 14.50 -35.26 -11.66
C SER A 94 13.15 -35.80 -12.13
N LEU A 95 12.07 -35.10 -11.75
CA LEU A 95 10.70 -35.49 -12.05
C LEU A 95 9.94 -34.32 -12.68
N ASN A 96 9.03 -34.66 -13.58
CA ASN A 96 8.13 -33.71 -14.20
C ASN A 96 6.68 -34.15 -13.94
N PHE A 97 5.91 -33.28 -13.31
CA PHE A 97 4.54 -33.50 -12.91
C PHE A 97 3.59 -32.70 -13.81
N THR A 98 2.40 -33.24 -14.01
CA THR A 98 1.30 -32.58 -14.72
C THR A 98 0.22 -32.07 -13.79
N ASP A 99 0.15 -32.65 -12.59
CA ASP A 99 -0.89 -32.42 -11.59
C ASP A 99 -0.26 -31.96 -10.27
N ASP A 100 -1.11 -31.47 -9.37
CA ASP A 100 -0.69 -30.98 -8.06
C ASP A 100 0.00 -32.08 -7.24
N VAL A 101 1.11 -31.71 -6.59
CA VAL A 101 1.93 -32.59 -5.77
C VAL A 101 1.74 -32.20 -4.31
N TYR A 102 1.25 -33.14 -3.50
CA TYR A 102 1.16 -33.01 -2.05
C TYR A 102 2.06 -34.04 -1.38
N ILE A 103 3.01 -33.59 -0.57
CA ILE A 103 3.96 -34.41 0.17
C ILE A 103 3.66 -34.24 1.65
N GLU A 104 3.29 -35.33 2.32
CA GLU A 104 3.05 -35.36 3.76
C GLU A 104 3.93 -36.43 4.42
N GLY A 105 4.50 -36.12 5.59
CA GLY A 105 5.27 -37.10 6.34
C GLY A 105 5.86 -36.58 7.64
N ILE A 106 6.29 -37.48 8.52
CA ILE A 106 6.88 -37.11 9.82
C ILE A 106 8.40 -36.87 9.71
N GLY A 107 9.03 -37.40 8.66
CA GLY A 107 10.47 -37.39 8.47
C GLY A 107 11.00 -36.20 7.66
N ASN A 108 12.08 -36.44 6.93
CA ASN A 108 12.80 -35.42 6.16
C ASN A 108 12.62 -35.60 4.65
N LEU A 109 12.66 -34.50 3.90
CA LEU A 109 12.70 -34.50 2.44
C LEU A 109 14.01 -33.86 1.95
N TYR A 110 14.87 -34.67 1.34
CA TYR A 110 16.16 -34.23 0.81
C TYR A 110 16.17 -34.32 -0.71
N ILE A 111 16.19 -33.17 -1.37
CA ILE A 111 16.38 -33.05 -2.80
C ILE A 111 17.89 -32.93 -3.05
N LEU A 112 18.50 -33.97 -3.61
CA LEU A 112 19.95 -34.03 -3.79
C LEU A 112 20.44 -33.01 -4.83
N PRO A 113 21.75 -32.71 -4.87
CA PRO A 113 22.30 -31.72 -5.79
C PRO A 113 21.95 -32.00 -7.26
N GLY A 114 21.54 -30.95 -7.99
CA GLY A 114 21.18 -31.01 -9.40
C GLY A 114 19.84 -31.68 -9.73
N VAL A 115 19.05 -32.07 -8.73
CA VAL A 115 17.72 -32.64 -8.94
C VAL A 115 16.69 -31.55 -9.21
N VAL A 116 15.85 -31.76 -10.22
CA VAL A 116 14.81 -30.83 -10.65
C VAL A 116 13.44 -31.47 -10.47
N LEU A 117 12.57 -30.84 -9.67
CA LEU A 117 11.16 -31.20 -9.56
C LEU A 117 10.35 -30.12 -10.27
N SER A 118 9.73 -30.47 -11.39
CA SER A 118 9.08 -29.50 -12.27
C SER A 118 7.60 -29.82 -12.41
N CYS A 119 6.74 -28.82 -12.25
CA CYS A 119 5.35 -28.81 -12.67
C CYS A 119 5.09 -27.49 -13.41
N PRO A 120 5.38 -27.41 -14.72
CA PRO A 120 5.36 -26.16 -15.48
C PRO A 120 3.93 -25.72 -15.88
N VAL A 121 2.90 -26.30 -15.25
CA VAL A 121 1.50 -25.94 -15.47
C VAL A 121 1.17 -24.71 -14.62
N ALA A 122 0.56 -23.70 -15.24
CA ALA A 122 0.16 -22.48 -14.57
C ALA A 122 -0.79 -22.78 -13.40
N GLY A 123 -0.42 -22.33 -12.20
CA GLY A 123 -1.17 -22.58 -10.97
C GLY A 123 -0.97 -23.97 -10.34
N CYS A 124 -0.12 -24.84 -10.91
CA CYS A 124 0.19 -26.14 -10.31
C CYS A 124 0.80 -25.98 -8.92
N SER A 125 0.34 -26.78 -7.97
CA SER A 125 0.69 -26.66 -6.57
C SER A 125 1.68 -27.75 -6.15
N PHE A 126 2.76 -27.33 -5.50
CA PHE A 126 3.73 -28.19 -4.84
C PHE A 126 3.69 -27.89 -3.34
N LEU A 127 3.04 -28.77 -2.59
CA LEU A 127 2.73 -28.58 -1.18
C LEU A 127 3.50 -29.60 -0.37
N VAL A 128 4.37 -29.13 0.53
CA VAL A 128 5.18 -29.96 1.42
C VAL A 128 4.73 -29.70 2.84
N ASN A 129 4.31 -30.74 3.54
CA ASN A 129 3.92 -30.71 4.94
C ASN A 129 4.67 -31.82 5.68
N ILE A 130 5.84 -31.48 6.22
CA ILE A 130 6.69 -32.44 6.93
C ILE A 130 7.00 -31.99 8.35
N SER A 131 7.20 -32.93 9.26
CA SER A 131 7.62 -32.58 10.63
C SER A 131 9.14 -32.43 10.78
N GLY A 132 9.93 -32.91 9.81
CA GLY A 132 11.40 -32.83 9.81
C GLY A 132 11.96 -31.65 9.01
N GLU A 133 13.04 -31.91 8.28
CA GLU A 133 13.79 -30.94 7.49
C GLU A 133 13.51 -31.08 5.98
N LEU A 134 13.23 -29.95 5.31
CA LEU A 134 13.33 -29.82 3.86
C LEU A 134 14.72 -29.32 3.49
N ARG A 135 15.43 -30.05 2.62
CA ARG A 135 16.75 -29.63 2.13
C ARG A 135 16.81 -29.66 0.62
N LEU A 136 17.08 -28.51 0.02
CA LEU A 136 17.44 -28.39 -1.39
C LEU A 136 18.96 -28.35 -1.51
N GLY A 137 19.52 -29.40 -2.12
CA GLY A 137 20.94 -29.53 -2.43
C GLY A 137 21.45 -28.44 -3.38
N LEU A 138 22.75 -28.40 -3.59
CA LEU A 138 23.39 -27.46 -4.52
C LEU A 138 22.77 -27.58 -5.92
N ASN A 139 22.36 -26.46 -6.51
CA ASN A 139 21.72 -26.41 -7.83
C ASN A 139 20.45 -27.29 -7.96
N ALA A 140 19.78 -27.62 -6.86
CA ALA A 140 18.49 -28.30 -6.90
C ALA A 140 17.37 -27.30 -7.21
N GLU A 141 16.37 -27.70 -7.99
CA GLU A 141 15.31 -26.82 -8.44
C GLU A 141 13.91 -27.37 -8.16
N ILE A 142 13.00 -26.52 -7.71
CA ILE A 142 11.56 -26.77 -7.66
C ILE A 142 10.87 -25.73 -8.55
N ILE A 143 10.16 -26.18 -9.57
CA ILE A 143 9.42 -25.33 -10.51
C ILE A 143 7.93 -25.64 -10.36
N ALA A 144 7.10 -24.67 -10.00
CA ALA A 144 5.64 -24.84 -9.88
C ALA A 144 4.92 -23.49 -9.96
N GLY A 145 3.59 -23.46 -9.96
CA GLY A 145 2.82 -22.22 -9.81
C GLY A 145 2.66 -21.77 -8.36
N THR A 146 2.44 -22.73 -7.46
CA THR A 146 2.39 -22.54 -6.01
C THR A 146 3.40 -23.46 -5.35
N VAL A 147 4.20 -22.93 -4.43
CA VAL A 147 5.04 -23.73 -3.54
C VAL A 147 4.71 -23.38 -2.10
N SER A 148 4.28 -24.35 -1.30
CA SER A 148 4.05 -24.16 0.13
C SER A 148 4.85 -25.19 0.92
N VAL A 149 5.60 -24.74 1.91
CA VAL A 149 6.44 -25.59 2.75
C VAL A 149 6.10 -25.33 4.21
N ALA A 150 5.54 -26.35 4.86
CA ALA A 150 5.46 -26.45 6.31
C ALA A 150 6.48 -27.50 6.77
N ALA A 151 7.47 -27.06 7.56
CA ALA A 151 8.55 -27.92 8.05
C ALA A 151 9.08 -27.45 9.41
N TRP A 152 9.89 -28.29 10.08
CA TRP A 152 10.63 -27.85 11.26
C TRP A 152 11.80 -26.94 10.86
N ASN A 153 12.58 -27.39 9.87
CA ASN A 153 13.70 -26.66 9.28
C ASN A 153 13.60 -26.68 7.75
N ALA A 154 14.09 -25.64 7.09
CA ALA A 154 14.26 -25.62 5.65
C ALA A 154 15.61 -25.02 5.25
N SER A 155 16.38 -25.73 4.43
CA SER A 155 17.68 -25.26 3.94
C SER A 155 17.74 -25.28 2.43
N LEU A 156 18.02 -24.12 1.84
CA LEU A 156 18.24 -23.90 0.42
C LEU A 156 19.71 -23.54 0.22
N PHE A 157 20.52 -24.49 -0.26
CA PHE A 157 21.95 -24.28 -0.50
C PHE A 157 22.24 -23.43 -1.75
N ASP A 158 23.51 -23.07 -1.93
CA ASP A 158 23.98 -22.25 -3.05
C ASP A 158 23.52 -22.83 -4.40
N GLY A 159 23.00 -21.94 -5.25
CA GLY A 159 22.48 -22.29 -6.57
C GLY A 159 21.14 -23.02 -6.56
N SER A 160 20.60 -23.44 -5.41
CA SER A 160 19.25 -24.00 -5.35
C SER A 160 18.19 -22.94 -5.63
N VAL A 161 17.10 -23.33 -6.30
CA VAL A 161 16.05 -22.39 -6.72
C VAL A 161 14.66 -22.98 -6.49
N ILE A 162 13.79 -22.20 -5.86
CA ILE A 162 12.34 -22.42 -5.95
C ILE A 162 11.80 -21.35 -6.89
N ASN A 163 11.35 -21.78 -8.07
CA ASN A 163 10.98 -20.92 -9.17
C ASN A 163 9.50 -21.06 -9.51
N VAL A 164 8.74 -20.01 -9.20
CA VAL A 164 7.34 -19.86 -9.58
C VAL A 164 7.13 -18.69 -10.56
N THR A 165 8.20 -18.27 -11.24
CA THR A 165 8.19 -17.13 -12.17
C THR A 165 7.28 -17.39 -13.37
N GLY A 166 6.34 -16.49 -13.64
CA GLY A 166 5.44 -16.61 -14.79
C GLY A 166 4.47 -17.81 -14.75
N LEU A 167 4.35 -18.49 -13.61
CA LEU A 167 3.51 -19.69 -13.44
C LEU A 167 2.26 -19.43 -12.59
N ALA A 168 1.83 -18.16 -12.49
CA ALA A 168 0.59 -17.80 -11.80
C ALA A 168 -0.62 -18.62 -12.27
N GLY A 169 -1.43 -19.06 -11.32
CA GLY A 169 -2.80 -19.49 -11.59
C GLY A 169 -3.71 -18.29 -11.84
N SER A 170 -5.03 -18.53 -11.81
CA SER A 170 -6.00 -17.43 -11.88
C SER A 170 -5.86 -16.52 -10.65
N PRO A 171 -5.77 -15.19 -10.83
CA PRO A 171 -5.80 -14.26 -9.70
C PRO A 171 -7.17 -14.35 -8.98
N PRO A 172 -7.29 -13.83 -7.75
CA PRO A 172 -8.56 -13.87 -7.03
C PRO A 172 -9.70 -13.24 -7.84
N GLU A 173 -10.91 -13.79 -7.72
CA GLU A 173 -12.08 -13.27 -8.43
C GLU A 173 -12.27 -11.77 -8.12
N GLN A 174 -12.75 -11.01 -9.12
CA GLN A 174 -13.00 -9.56 -9.02
C GLN A 174 -11.76 -8.67 -8.81
N THR A 175 -10.53 -9.21 -8.91
CA THR A 175 -9.32 -8.38 -8.87
C THR A 175 -8.99 -7.78 -10.24
N SER A 176 -8.60 -6.51 -10.25
CA SER A 176 -8.23 -5.73 -11.45
C SER A 176 -6.74 -5.79 -11.76
N GLY A 177 -6.14 -6.98 -11.75
CA GLY A 177 -4.70 -7.11 -11.99
C GLY A 177 -4.28 -7.16 -13.46
N THR A 178 -5.15 -7.67 -14.33
CA THR A 178 -4.86 -7.85 -15.76
C THR A 178 -5.46 -6.68 -16.55
N PRO A 179 -4.66 -5.91 -17.30
CA PRO A 179 -5.19 -4.79 -18.07
C PRO A 179 -6.09 -5.28 -19.20
N SER A 180 -7.12 -4.47 -19.51
CA SER A 180 -8.05 -4.75 -20.60
C SER A 180 -7.56 -4.13 -21.92
N GLY A 181 -8.07 -4.66 -23.04
CA GLY A 181 -7.75 -4.15 -24.38
C GLY A 181 -6.45 -4.68 -24.97
N VAL A 182 -5.97 -4.00 -26.02
CA VAL A 182 -4.82 -4.43 -26.85
C VAL A 182 -3.67 -3.42 -26.85
N GLN A 183 -3.44 -2.79 -25.71
CA GLN A 183 -2.47 -1.71 -25.55
C GLN A 183 -1.10 -2.20 -25.07
N GLY A 184 -0.95 -3.50 -24.78
CA GLY A 184 0.30 -4.05 -24.25
C GLY A 184 0.69 -3.52 -22.86
N ALA A 185 -0.29 -3.10 -22.06
CA ALA A 185 -0.05 -2.59 -20.71
C ALA A 185 0.45 -3.71 -19.76
N GLY A 186 1.21 -3.36 -18.72
CA GLY A 186 1.74 -4.33 -17.75
C GLY A 186 0.67 -4.79 -16.76
N GLY A 187 0.82 -6.01 -16.21
CA GLY A 187 -0.02 -6.49 -15.11
C GLY A 187 0.29 -5.75 -13.80
N GLY A 188 -0.68 -5.60 -12.90
CA GLY A 188 -0.51 -5.05 -11.54
C GLY A 188 -0.65 -6.11 -10.46
N HIS A 189 -0.07 -5.91 -9.27
CA HIS A 189 -0.33 -6.73 -8.08
C HIS A 189 0.05 -5.98 -6.79
N GLY A 190 1.34 -5.96 -6.42
CA GLY A 190 1.83 -5.13 -5.31
C GLY A 190 1.94 -3.67 -5.72
N GLY A 191 2.57 -3.43 -6.87
CA GLY A 191 2.53 -2.17 -7.61
C GLY A 191 1.62 -2.24 -8.82
N ARG A 192 1.21 -1.08 -9.34
CA ARG A 192 0.53 -0.97 -10.64
C ARG A 192 1.47 -1.34 -11.80
N GLY A 193 0.90 -1.93 -12.83
CA GLY A 193 1.59 -2.13 -14.10
C GLY A 193 1.72 -0.82 -14.87
N ALA A 194 2.77 -0.68 -15.67
CA ALA A 194 2.95 0.49 -16.52
C ALA A 194 1.98 0.48 -17.71
N SER A 195 1.76 1.65 -18.30
CA SER A 195 1.11 1.80 -19.59
C SER A 195 1.92 2.76 -20.45
N CYS A 196 2.19 2.36 -21.69
CA CYS A 196 2.91 3.19 -22.67
C CYS A 196 1.97 3.87 -23.66
N VAL A 197 0.67 3.89 -23.36
CA VAL A 197 -0.30 4.60 -24.18
C VAL A 197 -0.19 6.08 -23.89
N MET A 198 0.26 6.83 -24.89
CA MET A 198 0.33 8.28 -24.81
C MET A 198 -1.06 8.85 -25.13
N ASP A 199 -1.79 9.25 -24.09
CA ASP A 199 -2.98 10.07 -24.23
C ASP A 199 -2.63 11.49 -23.78
N ASN A 200 -2.48 12.42 -24.74
CA ASN A 200 -2.11 13.81 -24.47
C ASN A 200 -3.19 14.57 -23.68
N THR A 201 -4.36 13.98 -23.44
CA THR A 201 -5.43 14.58 -22.65
C THR A 201 -5.38 14.24 -21.17
N LYS A 202 -4.55 13.27 -20.76
CA LYS A 202 -4.43 12.79 -19.38
C LYS A 202 -3.04 13.03 -18.82
N LEU A 203 -2.94 13.17 -17.49
CA LEU A 203 -1.63 13.19 -16.84
C LEU A 203 -1.01 11.78 -16.88
N PRO A 204 0.32 11.66 -16.95
CA PRO A 204 1.00 10.35 -16.94
C PRO A 204 0.62 9.47 -15.74
N GLU A 205 0.29 10.09 -14.60
CA GLU A 205 -0.10 9.38 -13.38
C GLU A 205 -1.55 8.87 -13.37
N ASP A 206 -2.39 9.31 -14.30
CA ASP A 206 -3.76 8.80 -14.47
C ASP A 206 -3.84 7.61 -15.44
N VAL A 207 -2.71 7.19 -15.99
CA VAL A 207 -2.64 6.13 -17.00
C VAL A 207 -1.75 5.01 -16.49
N TRP A 208 -2.37 3.95 -16.00
CA TRP A 208 -1.71 2.72 -15.57
C TRP A 208 -2.23 1.51 -16.34
N GLY A 209 -1.51 0.40 -16.24
CA GLY A 209 -1.91 -0.90 -16.75
C GLY A 209 -2.85 -1.61 -15.79
N GLY A 210 -2.42 -2.76 -15.28
CA GLY A 210 -3.13 -3.47 -14.22
C GLY A 210 -3.02 -2.76 -12.88
N ASP A 211 -4.09 -2.82 -12.09
CA ASP A 211 -4.15 -2.23 -10.76
C ASP A 211 -3.52 -3.13 -9.69
N ALA A 212 -3.21 -2.53 -8.54
CA ALA A 212 -2.74 -3.26 -7.37
C ALA A 212 -3.92 -3.90 -6.60
N TYR A 213 -3.68 -5.05 -5.97
CA TYR A 213 -4.68 -5.76 -5.14
C TYR A 213 -3.99 -6.50 -3.99
N SER A 214 -4.79 -7.18 -3.16
CA SER A 214 -4.31 -7.91 -1.97
C SER A 214 -3.61 -7.03 -0.93
N TRP A 215 -4.06 -5.78 -0.76
CA TRP A 215 -3.51 -4.89 0.26
C TRP A 215 -3.80 -5.39 1.69
N SER A 216 -5.02 -5.90 1.91
CA SER A 216 -5.45 -6.43 3.23
C SER A 216 -4.62 -7.59 3.74
N SER A 217 -3.93 -8.32 2.86
CA SER A 217 -3.03 -9.42 3.18
C SER A 217 -1.54 -9.03 3.08
N LEU A 218 -1.19 -7.74 3.17
CA LEU A 218 0.21 -7.27 3.17
C LEU A 218 1.10 -8.04 4.16
N GLY A 219 0.58 -8.34 5.35
CA GLY A 219 1.30 -9.08 6.39
C GLY A 219 1.52 -10.55 6.08
N GLU A 220 0.60 -11.18 5.34
CA GLU A 220 0.64 -12.61 4.97
C GLU A 220 0.18 -12.77 3.50
N PRO A 221 0.99 -12.32 2.52
CA PRO A 221 0.56 -12.25 1.12
C PRO A 221 0.44 -13.66 0.53
N TRP A 222 -0.70 -13.95 -0.11
CA TRP A 222 -1.02 -15.28 -0.64
C TRP A 222 -1.73 -15.28 -2.01
N SER A 223 -1.51 -14.22 -2.79
CA SER A 223 -2.16 -14.04 -4.09
C SER A 223 -1.18 -14.28 -5.24
N TYR A 224 -1.67 -14.88 -6.32
CA TYR A 224 -0.93 -14.91 -7.58
C TYR A 224 -0.76 -13.51 -8.14
N GLY A 225 0.30 -13.30 -8.92
CA GLY A 225 0.43 -12.16 -9.81
C GLY A 225 -0.51 -12.28 -11.01
N SER A 226 -0.73 -11.16 -11.69
CA SER A 226 -1.60 -11.07 -12.85
C SER A 226 -0.84 -11.07 -14.17
N LYS A 227 -1.57 -11.32 -15.24
CA LYS A 227 -1.04 -11.30 -16.60
C LYS A 227 -0.90 -9.85 -17.10
N GLY A 228 0.10 -9.58 -17.94
CA GLY A 228 0.16 -8.38 -18.76
C GLY A 228 -0.82 -8.44 -19.94
N GLY A 229 -1.09 -7.28 -20.55
CA GLY A 229 -1.95 -7.15 -21.72
C GLY A 229 -1.22 -7.50 -23.02
N THR A 230 -1.97 -7.87 -24.06
CA THR A 230 -1.45 -8.12 -25.41
C THR A 230 -1.49 -6.84 -26.26
N THR A 231 -0.72 -6.76 -27.34
CA THR A 231 -0.89 -5.74 -28.39
C THR A 231 -1.68 -6.24 -29.60
N ASN A 232 -2.17 -7.49 -29.58
CA ASN A 232 -2.89 -8.13 -30.69
C ASN A 232 -4.19 -8.79 -30.20
N ARG A 233 -5.26 -8.71 -30.99
CA ARG A 233 -6.57 -9.34 -30.68
C ARG A 233 -6.60 -10.85 -30.93
N GLU A 234 -5.78 -11.35 -31.84
CA GLU A 234 -5.80 -12.76 -32.28
C GLU A 234 -4.91 -13.64 -31.41
N HIS A 235 -3.79 -13.08 -30.93
CA HIS A 235 -2.79 -13.79 -30.14
C HIS A 235 -2.48 -13.02 -28.86
N ASP A 236 -2.38 -13.75 -27.76
CA ASP A 236 -2.11 -13.18 -26.45
C ASP A 236 -0.63 -13.30 -26.10
N TYR A 237 0.08 -12.17 -26.25
CA TYR A 237 1.51 -12.02 -25.96
C TYR A 237 1.81 -11.51 -24.56
N GLY A 238 0.80 -11.31 -23.71
CA GLY A 238 1.01 -10.81 -22.36
C GLY A 238 1.90 -11.74 -21.54
N GLY A 239 2.85 -11.15 -20.80
CA GLY A 239 3.66 -11.86 -19.82
C GLY A 239 2.78 -12.46 -18.72
N LYS A 240 3.08 -13.68 -18.30
CA LYS A 240 2.32 -14.39 -17.26
C LYS A 240 2.63 -13.84 -15.87
N GLY A 241 1.68 -13.87 -14.93
CA GLY A 241 1.93 -13.42 -13.56
C GLY A 241 2.88 -14.34 -12.78
N GLY A 242 3.51 -13.81 -11.74
CA GLY A 242 4.31 -14.60 -10.80
C GLY A 242 3.45 -15.49 -9.88
N GLY A 243 3.97 -16.66 -9.56
CA GLY A 243 3.33 -17.63 -8.66
C GLY A 243 3.32 -17.20 -7.19
N ARG A 244 3.14 -18.15 -6.27
CA ARG A 244 3.22 -17.87 -4.83
C ARG A 244 4.10 -18.87 -4.08
N ILE A 245 4.89 -18.35 -3.14
CA ILE A 245 5.78 -19.15 -2.28
C ILE A 245 5.41 -18.89 -0.82
N GLY A 246 5.14 -19.95 -0.05
CA GLY A 246 4.76 -19.87 1.36
C GLY A 246 5.63 -20.78 2.21
N PHE A 247 6.30 -20.23 3.21
CA PHE A 247 7.16 -20.97 4.13
C PHE A 247 6.63 -20.78 5.55
N ASP A 248 6.18 -21.87 6.20
CA ASP A 248 5.87 -21.92 7.64
C ASP A 248 6.87 -22.87 8.32
N ILE A 249 8.00 -22.31 8.72
CA ILE A 249 9.15 -23.07 9.24
C ILE A 249 9.28 -22.85 10.74
N LYS A 250 9.12 -23.89 11.54
CA LYS A 250 9.02 -23.73 13.01
C LYS A 250 10.29 -23.22 13.67
N SER A 251 11.47 -23.59 13.18
CA SER A 251 12.74 -23.26 13.84
C SER A 251 13.66 -22.39 12.97
N VAL A 252 14.30 -22.94 11.93
CA VAL A 252 15.29 -22.19 11.13
C VAL A 252 15.04 -22.37 9.64
N VAL A 253 15.06 -21.25 8.91
CA VAL A 253 15.14 -21.22 7.44
C VAL A 253 16.49 -20.66 6.98
N GLU A 254 17.25 -21.46 6.24
CA GLU A 254 18.53 -21.07 5.63
C GLU A 254 18.34 -20.81 4.14
N VAL A 255 18.44 -19.57 3.70
CA VAL A 255 18.24 -19.14 2.31
C VAL A 255 19.57 -18.69 1.72
N HIS A 256 20.38 -19.63 1.24
CA HIS A 256 21.55 -19.35 0.39
C HIS A 256 21.20 -19.39 -1.10
N GLY A 257 20.18 -20.16 -1.46
CA GLY A 257 19.60 -20.23 -2.79
C GLY A 257 18.70 -19.04 -3.16
N SER A 258 17.77 -19.27 -4.09
CA SER A 258 16.84 -18.26 -4.60
C SER A 258 15.37 -18.68 -4.48
N LEU A 259 14.53 -17.76 -4.00
CA LEU A 259 13.07 -17.86 -4.07
C LEU A 259 12.57 -16.85 -5.11
N LEU A 260 11.99 -17.32 -6.20
CA LEU A 260 11.62 -16.50 -7.36
C LEU A 260 10.13 -16.61 -7.65
N ALA A 261 9.39 -15.52 -7.46
CA ALA A 261 7.99 -15.35 -7.82
C ALA A 261 7.82 -14.18 -8.79
N ASP A 262 8.75 -14.04 -9.74
CA ASP A 262 8.79 -12.91 -10.67
C ASP A 262 7.67 -13.02 -11.73
N GLY A 263 7.28 -11.88 -12.29
CA GLY A 263 6.41 -11.84 -13.47
C GLY A 263 7.15 -12.30 -14.72
N GLY A 264 6.46 -13.00 -15.61
CA GLY A 264 6.97 -13.38 -16.92
C GLY A 264 7.07 -12.19 -17.88
N ASP A 265 8.07 -12.22 -18.77
CA ASP A 265 8.28 -11.18 -19.76
C ASP A 265 7.25 -11.26 -20.91
N GLY A 266 6.68 -10.13 -21.33
CA GLY A 266 5.81 -10.00 -22.49
C GLY A 266 6.52 -9.58 -23.78
N GLY A 267 7.79 -9.17 -23.69
CA GLY A 267 8.58 -8.69 -24.83
C GLY A 267 8.00 -7.43 -25.47
N ILE A 268 8.23 -7.20 -26.77
CA ILE A 268 7.76 -5.98 -27.46
C ILE A 268 6.28 -6.03 -27.91
N LYS A 269 5.63 -7.20 -27.84
CA LYS A 269 4.25 -7.43 -28.33
C LYS A 269 3.23 -7.64 -27.21
N GLY A 270 3.66 -7.58 -25.96
CA GLY A 270 2.80 -7.71 -24.80
C GLY A 270 3.43 -7.04 -23.58
N GLY A 271 2.60 -6.63 -22.63
CA GLY A 271 3.07 -6.11 -21.36
C GLY A 271 3.61 -7.23 -20.47
N GLY A 272 4.50 -6.89 -19.56
CA GLY A 272 5.04 -7.84 -18.59
C GLY A 272 3.99 -8.25 -17.56
N GLY A 273 4.08 -9.49 -17.07
CA GLY A 273 3.26 -9.94 -15.94
C GLY A 273 3.72 -9.30 -14.63
N SER A 274 2.82 -9.20 -13.64
CA SER A 274 3.22 -8.70 -12.32
C SER A 274 3.88 -9.77 -11.47
N GLY A 275 4.68 -9.34 -10.49
CA GLY A 275 5.26 -10.22 -9.48
C GLY A 275 4.19 -10.84 -8.59
N GLY A 276 4.48 -12.04 -8.07
CA GLY A 276 3.57 -12.83 -7.24
C GLY A 276 3.61 -12.48 -5.75
N SER A 277 3.41 -13.51 -4.91
CA SER A 277 3.49 -13.38 -3.44
C SER A 277 4.57 -14.29 -2.86
N ILE A 278 5.34 -13.79 -1.89
CA ILE A 278 6.22 -14.61 -1.07
C ILE A 278 5.93 -14.31 0.40
N TYR A 279 5.61 -15.35 1.19
CA TYR A 279 5.46 -15.25 2.63
C TYR A 279 6.41 -16.21 3.34
N ILE A 280 7.22 -15.70 4.25
CA ILE A 280 8.17 -16.51 5.03
C ILE A 280 7.90 -16.27 6.51
N LYS A 281 7.53 -17.33 7.22
CA LYS A 281 7.36 -17.34 8.68
C LYS A 281 8.37 -18.29 9.29
N SER A 282 9.20 -17.78 10.20
CA SER A 282 10.13 -18.61 10.94
C SER A 282 10.58 -17.98 12.26
N TYR A 283 11.18 -18.77 13.15
CA TYR A 283 11.83 -18.21 14.33
C TYR A 283 13.15 -17.54 13.96
N LYS A 284 13.97 -18.19 13.10
CA LYS A 284 15.26 -17.65 12.65
C LYS A 284 15.42 -17.78 11.14
N MET A 285 15.96 -16.74 10.51
CA MET A 285 16.35 -16.74 9.10
C MET A 285 17.83 -16.40 8.96
N THR A 286 18.54 -17.16 8.12
CA THR A 286 19.93 -16.88 7.77
C THR A 286 20.20 -17.10 6.29
N GLY A 287 21.27 -16.51 5.79
CA GLY A 287 21.80 -16.78 4.45
C GLY A 287 21.74 -15.57 3.53
N SER A 288 22.69 -15.52 2.59
CA SER A 288 22.89 -14.39 1.68
C SER A 288 22.22 -14.57 0.32
N GLY A 289 21.16 -15.38 0.27
CA GLY A 289 20.45 -15.72 -0.96
C GLY A 289 19.62 -14.56 -1.53
N LYS A 290 18.71 -14.90 -2.44
CA LYS A 290 17.86 -13.94 -3.13
C LYS A 290 16.38 -14.30 -2.99
N VAL A 291 15.55 -13.31 -2.67
CA VAL A 291 14.08 -13.43 -2.64
C VAL A 291 13.50 -12.38 -3.59
N SER A 292 12.77 -12.80 -4.62
CA SER A 292 12.36 -11.94 -5.73
C SER A 292 10.90 -12.14 -6.07
N ALA A 293 10.14 -11.04 -6.13
CA ALA A 293 8.79 -10.98 -6.66
C ALA A 293 8.66 -9.74 -7.56
N SER A 294 9.61 -9.57 -8.48
CA SER A 294 9.70 -8.42 -9.37
C SER A 294 8.74 -8.57 -10.57
N GLY A 295 8.32 -7.45 -11.14
CA GLY A 295 7.52 -7.43 -12.37
C GLY A 295 8.33 -7.84 -13.60
N GLY A 296 7.67 -8.48 -14.57
CA GLY A 296 8.24 -8.86 -15.85
C GLY A 296 8.39 -7.66 -16.80
N ASN A 297 9.35 -7.74 -17.72
CA ASN A 297 9.58 -6.73 -18.74
C ASN A 297 8.60 -6.92 -19.91
N GLY A 298 8.20 -5.83 -20.55
CA GLY A 298 7.30 -5.93 -21.69
C GLY A 298 7.17 -4.61 -22.44
N PHE A 299 6.20 -4.55 -23.36
CA PHE A 299 5.86 -3.32 -24.06
C PHE A 299 5.63 -2.21 -23.03
N ALA A 300 4.79 -2.49 -22.04
CA ALA A 300 4.87 -1.86 -20.73
C ALA A 300 5.25 -2.90 -19.65
N GLY A 301 6.04 -2.48 -18.67
CA GLY A 301 6.52 -3.33 -17.58
C GLY A 301 5.43 -3.68 -16.57
N GLY A 302 5.46 -4.91 -16.05
CA GLY A 302 4.56 -5.35 -14.98
C GLY A 302 4.94 -4.73 -13.63
N GLY A 303 3.96 -4.58 -12.74
CA GLY A 303 4.18 -4.12 -11.37
C GLY A 303 4.87 -5.17 -10.50
N GLY A 304 5.61 -4.71 -9.49
CA GLY A 304 6.19 -5.61 -8.49
C GLY A 304 5.13 -6.31 -7.63
N GLY A 305 5.50 -7.44 -7.04
CA GLY A 305 4.65 -8.30 -6.20
C GLY A 305 4.67 -7.91 -4.72
N ARG A 306 4.32 -8.87 -3.85
CA ARG A 306 4.33 -8.68 -2.40
C ARG A 306 5.21 -9.72 -1.73
N VAL A 307 6.11 -9.26 -0.88
CA VAL A 307 6.95 -10.13 -0.05
C VAL A 307 6.74 -9.74 1.40
N SER A 308 6.45 -10.72 2.25
CA SER A 308 6.40 -10.52 3.70
C SER A 308 7.26 -11.55 4.42
N VAL A 309 8.00 -11.08 5.42
CA VAL A 309 8.77 -11.92 6.32
C VAL A 309 8.30 -11.71 7.76
N ASN A 310 8.02 -12.80 8.44
CA ASN A 310 7.71 -12.85 9.86
C ASN A 310 8.76 -13.71 10.55
N VAL A 311 9.91 -13.09 10.79
CA VAL A 311 11.10 -13.74 11.35
C VAL A 311 11.54 -13.02 12.61
N PHE A 312 11.59 -13.74 13.73
CA PHE A 312 11.96 -13.14 15.02
C PHE A 312 13.46 -12.77 15.11
N SER A 313 14.34 -13.60 14.55
CA SER A 313 15.78 -13.39 14.56
C SER A 313 16.39 -13.55 13.16
N GLY A 314 16.83 -12.45 12.54
CA GLY A 314 17.57 -12.46 11.27
C GLY A 314 19.07 -12.26 11.47
N HIS A 315 19.91 -13.08 10.82
CA HIS A 315 21.36 -12.84 10.68
C HIS A 315 21.74 -13.06 9.22
N ASP A 316 22.51 -12.14 8.62
CA ASP A 316 22.79 -12.10 7.18
C ASP A 316 21.50 -12.05 6.34
N GLU A 317 21.09 -10.84 5.94
CA GLU A 317 19.81 -10.63 5.27
C GLU A 317 19.89 -11.00 3.77
N PRO A 318 19.01 -11.90 3.28
CA PRO A 318 18.88 -12.15 1.85
C PRO A 318 18.52 -10.87 1.10
N LYS A 319 18.85 -10.82 -0.19
CA LYS A 319 18.47 -9.69 -1.03
C LYS A 319 17.01 -9.81 -1.44
N PHE A 320 16.18 -8.88 -0.99
CA PHE A 320 14.77 -8.76 -1.39
C PHE A 320 14.62 -7.85 -2.62
N LEU A 321 13.98 -8.36 -3.68
CA LEU A 321 13.66 -7.61 -4.90
C LEU A 321 12.15 -7.63 -5.15
N VAL A 322 11.55 -6.44 -5.17
CA VAL A 322 10.11 -6.26 -5.41
C VAL A 322 9.87 -5.13 -6.42
N HIS A 323 10.81 -4.83 -7.29
CA HIS A 323 10.69 -3.72 -8.23
C HIS A 323 9.74 -4.06 -9.40
N GLY A 324 9.25 -3.04 -10.11
CA GLY A 324 8.53 -3.26 -11.37
C GLY A 324 9.43 -3.76 -12.50
N GLY A 325 8.83 -4.14 -13.63
CA GLY A 325 9.54 -4.52 -14.84
C GLY A 325 9.80 -3.33 -15.76
N LYS A 326 10.76 -3.46 -16.67
CA LYS A 326 11.10 -2.42 -17.64
C LYS A 326 10.08 -2.36 -18.78
N SER A 327 9.80 -1.14 -19.22
CA SER A 327 8.95 -0.86 -20.37
C SER A 327 9.77 -0.60 -21.63
N PHE A 328 9.46 -1.30 -22.71
CA PHE A 328 10.10 -1.10 -24.02
C PHE A 328 9.43 -0.01 -24.86
N GLY A 329 8.12 0.17 -24.71
CA GLY A 329 7.34 1.19 -25.42
C GLY A 329 7.52 2.60 -24.86
N CYS A 330 7.93 2.71 -23.60
CA CYS A 330 8.11 3.97 -22.87
C CYS A 330 9.22 3.83 -21.82
N ALA A 331 10.48 4.05 -22.22
CA ALA A 331 11.66 3.76 -21.39
C ALA A 331 11.69 4.48 -20.03
N GLY A 332 10.99 5.62 -19.90
CA GLY A 332 10.89 6.38 -18.66
C GLY A 332 9.83 5.86 -17.67
N ASN A 333 8.91 5.00 -18.10
CA ASN A 333 7.78 4.55 -17.28
C ASN A 333 7.81 3.03 -17.09
N SER A 334 8.68 2.54 -16.19
CA SER A 334 8.68 1.14 -15.76
C SER A 334 7.48 0.84 -14.86
N GLY A 335 7.18 -0.43 -14.60
CA GLY A 335 6.15 -0.79 -13.62
C GLY A 335 6.45 -0.21 -12.23
N ALA A 336 5.42 0.02 -11.43
CA ALA A 336 5.60 0.46 -10.05
C ALA A 336 6.20 -0.65 -9.19
N ALA A 337 6.89 -0.23 -8.13
CA ALA A 337 7.41 -1.16 -7.14
C ALA A 337 6.27 -1.89 -6.41
N GLY A 338 6.54 -3.13 -6.05
CA GLY A 338 5.79 -3.92 -5.10
C GLY A 338 6.10 -3.51 -3.66
N THR A 339 5.80 -4.42 -2.73
CA THR A 339 5.97 -4.18 -1.29
C THR A 339 6.81 -5.27 -0.65
N PHE A 340 7.76 -4.87 0.20
CA PHE A 340 8.45 -5.76 1.12
C PHE A 340 8.09 -5.36 2.55
N TYR A 341 7.43 -6.26 3.27
CA TYR A 341 7.00 -6.04 4.66
C TYR A 341 7.75 -6.97 5.62
N ASP A 342 8.31 -6.39 6.67
CA ASP A 342 9.00 -7.11 7.73
C ASP A 342 8.17 -7.00 9.01
N ALA A 343 7.49 -8.09 9.36
CA ALA A 343 6.36 -8.10 10.29
C ALA A 343 6.79 -7.90 11.75
N VAL A 344 7.98 -8.35 12.14
CA VAL A 344 8.47 -8.25 13.52
C VAL A 344 8.87 -6.81 13.89
N PRO A 345 9.74 -6.12 13.14
CA PRO A 345 9.99 -4.69 13.34
C PRO A 345 8.85 -3.82 12.82
N ARG A 346 7.86 -4.38 12.11
CA ARG A 346 6.73 -3.68 11.47
C ARG A 346 7.22 -2.59 10.51
N ARG A 347 8.08 -3.00 9.57
CA ARG A 347 8.75 -2.13 8.60
C ARG A 347 8.23 -2.41 7.19
N LEU A 348 7.80 -1.36 6.48
CA LEU A 348 7.44 -1.44 5.06
C LEU A 348 8.53 -0.80 4.20
N ILE A 349 8.99 -1.49 3.16
CA ILE A 349 9.98 -1.00 2.20
C ILE A 349 9.38 -1.08 0.80
N ILE A 350 9.43 0.05 0.08
CA ILE A 350 9.02 0.19 -1.31
C ILE A 350 10.23 0.72 -2.08
N SER A 351 10.76 -0.11 -2.97
CA SER A 351 11.92 0.26 -3.77
C SER A 351 11.79 -0.18 -5.21
N ASN A 352 11.96 0.76 -6.15
CA ASN A 352 11.93 0.46 -7.58
C ASN A 352 13.32 0.23 -8.18
N TYR A 353 14.34 0.08 -7.33
CA TYR A 353 15.69 -0.29 -7.73
C TYR A 353 16.28 0.63 -8.83
N ASN A 354 16.02 1.93 -8.69
CA ASN A 354 16.48 3.00 -9.59
C ASN A 354 15.84 2.98 -10.98
N MET A 355 14.67 2.33 -11.12
CA MET A 355 13.84 2.41 -12.32
C MET A 355 12.79 3.50 -12.15
N SER A 356 12.77 4.44 -13.08
CA SER A 356 11.75 5.49 -13.12
C SER A 356 10.39 4.90 -13.49
N THR A 357 9.34 5.45 -12.89
CA THR A 357 7.96 5.06 -13.13
C THR A 357 7.06 6.27 -12.97
N ASP A 358 6.03 6.36 -13.81
CA ASP A 358 4.94 7.32 -13.65
C ASP A 358 3.77 6.72 -12.87
N THR A 359 3.77 5.39 -12.69
CA THR A 359 2.75 4.61 -11.98
C THR A 359 3.06 4.44 -10.50
N ASP A 360 2.03 4.17 -9.70
CA ASP A 360 2.13 4.18 -8.25
C ASP A 360 2.01 2.80 -7.60
N THR A 361 2.71 2.63 -6.47
CA THR A 361 2.39 1.66 -5.43
C THR A 361 1.29 2.24 -4.54
N LEU A 362 0.15 1.57 -4.42
CA LEU A 362 -0.97 2.07 -3.62
C LEU A 362 -0.77 1.77 -2.12
N LEU A 363 -0.94 2.81 -1.30
CA LEU A 363 -0.99 2.74 0.16
C LEU A 363 -2.44 3.02 0.59
N LEU A 364 -3.21 1.97 0.88
CA LEU A 364 -4.65 2.10 1.11
C LEU A 364 -4.99 2.32 2.57
N ASP A 365 -4.81 1.28 3.40
CA ASP A 365 -5.18 1.28 4.81
C ASP A 365 -3.94 1.10 5.70
N PHE A 366 -3.81 1.94 6.73
CA PHE A 366 -2.75 1.89 7.72
C PHE A 366 -3.31 1.32 9.04
N PRO A 367 -2.61 0.39 9.70
CA PRO A 367 -3.15 -0.25 10.89
C PRO A 367 -3.28 0.75 12.04
N ASN A 368 -4.43 0.73 12.73
CA ASN A 368 -4.63 1.55 13.94
C ASN A 368 -3.78 1.06 15.12
N GLN A 369 -3.75 -0.24 15.37
CA GLN A 369 -2.87 -0.89 16.34
C GLN A 369 -2.60 -2.35 15.95
N PRO A 370 -1.35 -2.86 16.07
CA PRO A 370 -0.14 -2.09 16.32
C PRO A 370 0.25 -1.25 15.09
N LEU A 371 0.68 -0.01 15.31
CA LEU A 371 1.17 0.87 14.24
C LEU A 371 2.39 0.27 13.54
N TRP A 372 2.63 0.65 12.28
CA TRP A 372 3.93 0.37 11.67
C TRP A 372 5.03 1.21 12.32
N THR A 373 6.21 0.62 12.49
CA THR A 373 7.35 1.34 13.09
C THR A 373 8.00 2.23 12.05
N ASN A 374 8.31 1.69 10.86
CA ASN A 374 9.04 2.44 9.84
C ASN A 374 8.47 2.19 8.44
N VAL A 375 8.49 3.23 7.61
CA VAL A 375 8.11 3.15 6.19
C VAL A 375 9.22 3.81 5.36
N TYR A 376 9.75 3.05 4.40
CA TYR A 376 10.83 3.50 3.51
C TYR A 376 10.37 3.47 2.06
N ILE A 377 10.48 4.60 1.38
CA ILE A 377 10.22 4.74 -0.06
C ILE A 377 11.54 5.20 -0.70
N GLN A 378 12.08 4.41 -1.62
CA GLN A 378 13.45 4.64 -2.10
C GLN A 378 13.71 4.21 -3.55
N ASN A 379 14.76 4.77 -4.14
CA ASN A 379 15.29 4.39 -5.46
C ASN A 379 14.23 4.47 -6.58
N HIS A 380 13.71 5.68 -6.83
CA HIS A 380 12.67 6.00 -7.81
C HIS A 380 11.34 5.27 -7.62
N ALA A 381 11.06 4.77 -6.42
CA ALA A 381 9.72 4.31 -6.07
C ALA A 381 8.75 5.49 -5.97
N LYS A 382 7.57 5.32 -6.56
CA LYS A 382 6.44 6.24 -6.45
C LYS A 382 5.31 5.55 -5.70
N ALA A 383 4.92 6.10 -4.55
CA ALA A 383 3.83 5.59 -3.74
C ALA A 383 2.73 6.65 -3.62
N THR A 384 1.48 6.23 -3.51
CA THR A 384 0.34 7.14 -3.37
C THR A 384 -0.61 6.68 -2.28
N VAL A 385 -1.17 7.64 -1.55
CA VAL A 385 -2.26 7.46 -0.57
C VAL A 385 -3.53 8.03 -1.24
N PRO A 386 -4.30 7.20 -1.95
CA PRO A 386 -5.34 7.70 -2.86
C PRO A 386 -6.69 7.92 -2.17
N LEU A 387 -6.92 7.30 -1.00
CA LEU A 387 -8.22 7.33 -0.34
C LEU A 387 -8.44 8.69 0.34
N LEU A 388 -9.63 9.26 0.18
CA LEU A 388 -10.02 10.51 0.83
C LEU A 388 -10.00 10.34 2.36
N TRP A 389 -9.57 11.37 3.08
CA TRP A 389 -9.49 11.44 4.54
C TRP A 389 -8.60 10.36 5.16
N SER A 390 -7.57 9.94 4.41
CA SER A 390 -6.61 8.95 4.89
C SER A 390 -5.70 9.51 5.96
N ARG A 391 -5.40 8.65 6.93
CA ARG A 391 -4.40 8.87 7.96
C ARG A 391 -3.21 7.94 7.74
N VAL A 392 -2.03 8.54 7.58
CA VAL A 392 -0.74 7.84 7.59
C VAL A 392 -0.15 8.00 8.98
N GLN A 393 -0.22 6.94 9.79
CA GLN A 393 0.31 6.93 11.15
C GLN A 393 1.43 5.91 11.29
N VAL A 394 2.63 6.42 11.60
CA VAL A 394 3.87 5.63 11.75
C VAL A 394 4.44 5.90 13.14
N GLN A 395 4.80 4.85 13.88
CA GLN A 395 5.32 4.98 15.24
C GLN A 395 6.72 5.59 15.29
N GLY A 396 7.56 5.31 14.30
CA GLY A 396 8.94 5.79 14.20
C GLY A 396 9.13 6.66 12.97
N GLN A 397 9.81 6.12 11.96
CA GLN A 397 10.32 6.90 10.85
C GLN A 397 9.56 6.68 9.53
N LEU A 398 9.20 7.77 8.87
CA LEU A 398 8.82 7.80 7.46
C LEU A 398 9.98 8.43 6.66
N SER A 399 10.56 7.68 5.72
CA SER A 399 11.74 8.11 4.98
C SER A 399 11.55 7.99 3.46
N LEU A 400 11.90 9.06 2.74
CA LEU A 400 11.90 9.13 1.29
C LEU A 400 13.30 9.46 0.77
N SER A 401 13.88 8.59 -0.07
CA SER A 401 15.26 8.76 -0.57
C SER A 401 15.42 8.44 -2.06
N CYS A 402 16.47 8.96 -2.68
CA CYS A 402 16.93 8.56 -4.03
C CYS A 402 15.83 8.62 -5.11
N GLY A 403 15.27 9.80 -5.36
CA GLY A 403 14.24 10.02 -6.39
C GLY A 403 12.86 9.50 -6.02
N ALA A 404 12.63 9.13 -4.75
CA ALA A 404 11.33 8.67 -4.27
C ALA A 404 10.26 9.76 -4.32
N VAL A 405 9.02 9.35 -4.58
CA VAL A 405 7.86 10.24 -4.60
C VAL A 405 6.74 9.64 -3.75
N LEU A 406 6.16 10.45 -2.85
CA LEU A 406 4.94 10.11 -2.11
C LEU A 406 3.86 11.13 -2.43
N SER A 407 2.73 10.66 -2.93
CA SER A 407 1.57 11.49 -3.23
C SER A 407 0.44 11.26 -2.24
N PHE A 408 -0.24 12.32 -1.84
CA PHE A 408 -1.50 12.29 -1.11
C PHE A 408 -2.62 12.75 -2.04
N GLY A 409 -3.66 11.93 -2.18
CA GLY A 409 -4.75 12.19 -3.10
C GLY A 409 -4.38 11.98 -4.57
N LEU A 410 -5.25 12.47 -5.45
CA LEU A 410 -5.13 12.36 -6.89
C LEU A 410 -5.15 13.77 -7.50
N ALA A 411 -4.37 14.01 -8.55
CA ALA A 411 -4.12 15.34 -9.11
C ALA A 411 -5.38 16.14 -9.50
N HIS A 412 -6.47 15.44 -9.83
CA HIS A 412 -7.74 16.05 -10.24
C HIS A 412 -8.77 16.18 -9.11
N TYR A 413 -8.45 15.70 -7.90
CA TYR A 413 -9.39 15.58 -6.79
C TYR A 413 -8.79 16.13 -5.49
N ALA A 414 -8.42 17.41 -5.48
CA ALA A 414 -7.95 18.14 -4.31
C ALA A 414 -9.09 18.50 -3.33
N LEU A 415 -9.87 17.49 -2.92
CA LEU A 415 -11.09 17.64 -2.11
C LEU A 415 -10.92 17.15 -0.66
N SER A 416 -9.72 16.69 -0.28
CA SER A 416 -9.52 15.97 0.96
C SER A 416 -8.43 16.55 1.85
N GLU A 417 -8.60 16.32 3.15
CA GLU A 417 -7.60 16.59 4.16
C GLU A 417 -6.96 15.27 4.57
N PHE A 418 -5.63 15.20 4.46
CA PHE A 418 -4.85 14.03 4.81
C PHE A 418 -4.13 14.25 6.13
N GLU A 419 -3.93 13.18 6.89
CA GLU A 419 -3.16 13.24 8.14
C GLU A 419 -1.86 12.46 8.00
N LEU A 420 -0.73 13.06 8.40
CA LEU A 420 0.57 12.39 8.52
C LEU A 420 1.08 12.54 9.94
N MET A 421 1.30 11.41 10.60
CA MET A 421 1.85 11.36 11.96
C MET A 421 3.04 10.42 12.00
N ALA A 422 4.20 10.92 12.41
CA ALA A 422 5.43 10.14 12.57
C ALA A 422 6.33 10.73 13.66
N GLU A 423 7.26 9.97 14.23
CA GLU A 423 8.31 10.59 15.03
C GLU A 423 9.27 11.37 14.14
N GLU A 424 9.66 10.78 13.02
CA GLU A 424 10.63 11.37 12.10
C GLU A 424 10.12 11.31 10.66
N LEU A 425 10.19 12.46 9.96
CA LEU A 425 10.01 12.55 8.51
C LEU A 425 11.33 12.97 7.87
N LEU A 426 11.98 12.03 7.19
CA LEU A 426 13.26 12.22 6.52
C LEU A 426 13.07 12.25 5.00
N MET A 427 13.63 13.26 4.35
CA MET A 427 13.57 13.42 2.90
C MET A 427 14.97 13.74 2.34
N SER A 428 15.44 12.92 1.40
CA SER A 428 16.68 13.13 0.65
C SER A 428 16.45 12.89 -0.84
N ASP A 429 16.72 13.89 -1.70
CA ASP A 429 16.52 13.79 -3.15
C ASP A 429 15.13 13.25 -3.52
N SER A 430 14.09 13.74 -2.84
CA SER A 430 12.75 13.15 -2.89
C SER A 430 11.64 14.20 -2.91
N VAL A 431 10.44 13.78 -3.32
CA VAL A 431 9.28 14.67 -3.48
C VAL A 431 8.06 14.14 -2.72
N ILE A 432 7.45 14.98 -1.91
CA ILE A 432 6.07 14.79 -1.43
C ILE A 432 5.16 15.69 -2.25
N LYS A 433 4.07 15.12 -2.78
CA LYS A 433 2.99 15.87 -3.42
C LYS A 433 1.72 15.70 -2.61
N VAL A 434 0.97 16.77 -2.42
CA VAL A 434 -0.33 16.76 -1.73
C VAL A 434 -1.34 17.41 -2.64
N TYR A 435 -2.40 16.68 -2.98
CA TYR A 435 -3.56 17.18 -3.71
C TYR A 435 -4.73 17.33 -2.73
N GLY A 436 -4.85 18.51 -2.13
CA GLY A 436 -5.75 18.82 -1.02
C GLY A 436 -5.00 19.53 0.12
N ALA A 437 -5.40 19.26 1.36
CA ALA A 437 -4.73 19.77 2.56
C ALA A 437 -4.00 18.65 3.30
N LEU A 438 -2.90 19.00 3.97
CA LEU A 438 -2.15 18.09 4.83
C LEU A 438 -2.13 18.62 6.26
N ARG A 439 -2.59 17.80 7.20
CA ARG A 439 -2.30 17.93 8.63
C ARG A 439 -1.17 17.00 8.99
N MET A 440 0.02 17.56 9.16
CA MET A 440 1.22 16.84 9.52
C MET A 440 1.57 17.12 10.97
N ALA A 441 1.87 16.07 11.74
CA ALA A 441 2.40 16.15 13.09
C ALA A 441 3.63 15.23 13.23
N VAL A 442 4.82 15.83 13.28
CA VAL A 442 6.08 15.11 13.41
C VAL A 442 6.94 15.66 14.55
N LYS A 443 7.84 14.86 15.14
CA LYS A 443 8.81 15.41 16.10
C LYS A 443 9.97 16.08 15.36
N ILE A 444 10.48 15.43 14.32
CA ILE A 444 11.62 15.88 13.52
C ILE A 444 11.27 15.82 12.04
N HIS A 445 11.51 16.92 11.32
CA HIS A 445 11.41 17.00 9.87
C HIS A 445 12.74 17.44 9.26
N LEU A 446 13.38 16.57 8.48
CA LEU A 446 14.64 16.86 7.82
C LEU A 446 14.49 16.73 6.31
N MET A 447 14.91 17.76 5.58
CA MET A 447 14.88 17.80 4.12
C MET A 447 16.27 18.11 3.57
N TRP A 448 16.70 17.31 2.59
CA TRP A 448 17.95 17.47 1.85
C TRP A 448 17.68 17.36 0.35
N ASN A 449 17.88 18.43 -0.41
CA ASN A 449 17.58 18.49 -1.85
C ASN A 449 16.19 17.90 -2.20
N SER A 450 15.20 18.20 -1.37
CA SER A 450 13.88 17.59 -1.42
C SER A 450 12.78 18.63 -1.56
N LYS A 451 11.62 18.22 -2.09
CA LYS A 451 10.48 19.11 -2.33
C LYS A 451 9.21 18.59 -1.66
N MET A 452 8.47 19.46 -1.01
CA MET A 452 7.09 19.22 -0.58
C MET A 452 6.19 20.21 -1.33
N LEU A 453 5.30 19.69 -2.17
CA LEU A 453 4.42 20.47 -3.03
C LEU A 453 2.97 20.23 -2.60
N ILE A 454 2.28 21.29 -2.21
CA ILE A 454 0.89 21.25 -1.73
C ILE A 454 0.00 22.04 -2.68
N ASP A 455 -0.89 21.32 -3.35
CA ASP A 455 -1.92 21.87 -4.24
C ASP A 455 -3.29 21.80 -3.56
N GLY A 456 -3.74 22.93 -3.02
CA GLY A 456 -4.99 23.09 -2.27
C GLY A 456 -6.03 24.00 -2.94
N ASP A 457 -5.85 24.40 -4.21
CA ASP A 457 -6.73 25.36 -4.92
C ASP A 457 -8.04 24.73 -5.46
N GLY A 458 -8.46 23.58 -4.91
CA GLY A 458 -9.62 22.81 -5.35
C GLY A 458 -10.95 23.18 -4.68
N ASP A 459 -10.98 23.33 -3.35
CA ASP A 459 -12.20 23.58 -2.56
C ASP A 459 -11.93 24.59 -1.42
N ALA A 460 -12.87 25.51 -1.19
CA ALA A 460 -12.83 26.49 -0.10
C ALA A 460 -12.80 25.84 1.30
N ILE A 461 -13.24 24.57 1.42
CA ILE A 461 -13.21 23.80 2.67
C ILE A 461 -11.77 23.34 3.01
N VAL A 462 -10.90 23.17 2.02
CA VAL A 462 -9.58 22.49 2.13
C VAL A 462 -8.44 23.49 1.87
N THR A 463 -8.58 24.71 2.39
CA THR A 463 -7.69 25.84 2.02
C THR A 463 -6.41 25.95 2.83
N THR A 464 -6.30 25.20 3.93
CA THR A 464 -5.20 25.39 4.89
C THR A 464 -4.54 24.07 5.24
N SER A 465 -3.27 23.94 4.86
CA SER A 465 -2.41 22.87 5.35
C SER A 465 -1.69 23.29 6.63
N LEU A 466 -1.54 22.35 7.54
CA LEU A 466 -0.92 22.54 8.84
C LEU A 466 0.26 21.59 8.98
N LEU A 467 1.47 22.14 9.09
CA LEU A 467 2.69 21.40 9.32
C LEU A 467 3.18 21.65 10.74
N GLU A 468 2.97 20.69 11.63
CA GLU A 468 3.45 20.74 13.01
C GLU A 468 4.71 19.88 13.17
N ALA A 469 5.79 20.50 13.66
CA ALA A 469 7.06 19.87 13.97
C ALA A 469 7.51 20.20 15.40
N SER A 470 7.42 19.26 16.33
CA SER A 470 7.65 19.56 17.76
C SER A 470 9.07 20.06 18.07
N ASN A 471 10.11 19.50 17.45
CA ASN A 471 11.50 19.78 17.82
C ASN A 471 12.33 20.48 16.73
N LEU A 472 12.22 20.04 15.48
CA LEU A 472 13.22 20.44 14.49
C LEU A 472 12.68 20.38 13.07
N VAL A 473 12.84 21.48 12.34
CA VAL A 473 12.69 21.54 10.89
C VAL A 473 14.00 22.03 10.30
N VAL A 474 14.71 21.19 9.53
CA VAL A 474 15.95 21.59 8.84
C VAL A 474 15.81 21.37 7.35
N LEU A 475 15.98 22.45 6.60
CA LEU A 475 16.12 22.42 5.15
C LEU A 475 17.61 22.60 4.79
N ARG A 476 18.06 21.80 3.82
CA ARG A 476 19.40 21.84 3.25
C ARG A 476 19.36 21.66 1.73
N GLU A 477 20.36 22.25 1.08
CA GLU A 477 20.66 22.06 -0.34
C GLU A 477 19.46 22.25 -1.27
N SER A 478 18.89 23.47 -1.33
CA SER A 478 17.79 23.80 -2.24
C SER A 478 16.50 23.01 -1.96
N SER A 479 16.21 22.75 -0.67
CA SER A 479 14.97 22.12 -0.24
C SER A 479 13.79 23.08 -0.29
N VAL A 480 12.64 22.64 -0.79
CA VAL A 480 11.48 23.52 -1.05
C VAL A 480 10.22 22.98 -0.39
N ILE A 481 9.52 23.82 0.37
CA ILE A 481 8.13 23.60 0.78
C ILE A 481 7.29 24.68 0.08
N HIS A 482 6.45 24.25 -0.86
CA HIS A 482 5.62 25.15 -1.67
C HIS A 482 4.15 24.79 -1.48
N SER A 483 3.31 25.79 -1.21
CA SER A 483 1.85 25.65 -1.23
C SER A 483 1.20 26.74 -2.07
N ASN A 484 0.25 26.38 -2.93
CA ASN A 484 -0.57 27.38 -3.62
C ASN A 484 -1.73 27.92 -2.74
N ALA A 485 -1.93 27.38 -1.55
CA ALA A 485 -2.98 27.73 -0.60
C ALA A 485 -2.39 28.31 0.71
N ASN A 486 -3.15 28.29 1.80
CA ASN A 486 -2.66 28.72 3.11
C ASN A 486 -1.80 27.62 3.74
N LEU A 487 -0.67 28.00 4.32
CA LEU A 487 0.25 27.10 5.01
C LEU A 487 0.56 27.62 6.41
N GLY A 488 0.17 26.86 7.42
CA GLY A 488 0.61 27.04 8.80
C GLY A 488 1.79 26.13 9.09
N VAL A 489 2.92 26.68 9.53
CA VAL A 489 4.04 25.90 10.06
C VAL A 489 4.19 26.22 11.54
N HIS A 490 4.02 25.18 12.35
CA HIS A 490 4.03 25.24 13.80
C HIS A 490 5.17 24.37 14.31
N GLY A 491 5.83 24.81 15.37
CA GLY A 491 6.77 23.94 16.04
C GLY A 491 7.25 24.51 17.35
N GLN A 492 7.52 23.67 18.34
CA GLN A 492 7.99 24.12 19.66
C GLN A 492 9.52 24.24 19.71
N GLY A 493 10.17 23.92 18.59
CA GLY A 493 11.60 23.79 18.44
C GLY A 493 12.25 24.87 17.57
N SER A 494 13.23 24.48 16.74
CA SER A 494 13.90 25.38 15.79
C SER A 494 13.52 25.10 14.34
N LEU A 495 13.27 26.17 13.59
CA LEU A 495 13.19 26.17 12.13
C LEU A 495 14.51 26.70 11.56
N ASN A 496 15.21 25.89 10.76
CA ASN A 496 16.51 26.26 10.19
C ASN A 496 16.54 25.99 8.68
N LEU A 497 16.63 27.06 7.90
CA LEU A 497 16.90 27.00 6.47
C LEU A 497 18.39 27.32 6.31
N SER A 498 19.20 26.34 5.91
CA SER A 498 20.66 26.45 6.02
C SER A 498 21.40 26.42 4.69
N GLY A 499 20.75 25.99 3.61
CA GLY A 499 21.30 25.93 2.26
C GLY A 499 20.83 27.06 1.35
N PRO A 500 21.67 27.49 0.38
CA PRO A 500 21.23 28.38 -0.68
C PRO A 500 20.15 27.69 -1.52
N GLY A 501 19.08 28.43 -1.83
CA GLY A 501 17.92 27.92 -2.56
C GLY A 501 16.85 27.26 -1.68
N ASP A 502 17.07 27.14 -0.37
CA ASP A 502 16.02 26.64 0.53
C ASP A 502 14.84 27.62 0.54
N LEU A 503 13.62 27.12 0.39
CA LEU A 503 12.43 27.94 0.19
C LEU A 503 11.25 27.38 0.96
N ILE A 504 10.58 28.22 1.76
CA ILE A 504 9.22 27.97 2.22
C ILE A 504 8.34 29.08 1.68
N GLU A 505 7.39 28.74 0.83
CA GLU A 505 6.46 29.70 0.25
C GLU A 505 5.02 29.21 0.23
N ALA A 506 4.10 30.14 0.48
CA ALA A 506 2.66 29.89 0.43
C ALA A 506 1.88 31.14 0.05
N GLN A 507 0.61 30.99 -0.35
CA GLN A 507 -0.27 32.14 -0.60
C GLN A 507 -0.49 32.95 0.68
N ARG A 508 -0.65 32.27 1.81
CA ARG A 508 -0.57 32.86 3.15
C ARG A 508 0.26 31.94 4.03
N LEU A 509 1.41 32.44 4.48
CA LEU A 509 2.32 31.71 5.35
C LEU A 509 2.16 32.19 6.79
N VAL A 510 1.83 31.27 7.71
CA VAL A 510 1.78 31.52 9.15
C VAL A 510 2.86 30.68 9.81
N LEU A 511 3.79 31.34 10.50
CA LEU A 511 4.80 30.68 11.33
C LEU A 511 4.47 30.94 12.79
N SER A 512 4.44 29.91 13.63
CA SER A 512 4.19 30.11 15.06
C SER A 512 4.87 29.08 15.96
N LEU A 513 4.95 29.42 17.25
CA LEU A 513 5.46 28.59 18.36
C LEU A 513 6.97 28.28 18.35
N PHE A 514 7.71 28.59 17.28
CA PHE A 514 9.15 28.32 17.21
C PHE A 514 9.94 29.19 18.20
N TYR A 515 10.88 28.60 18.94
CA TYR A 515 11.78 29.37 19.82
C TYR A 515 12.88 30.09 19.03
N SER A 516 13.23 29.58 17.84
CA SER A 516 14.23 30.15 16.95
C SER A 516 13.90 29.85 15.48
N ILE A 517 13.97 30.90 14.65
CA ILE A 517 13.88 30.80 13.19
C ILE A 517 15.19 31.34 12.62
N SER A 518 15.96 30.46 11.98
CA SER A 518 17.23 30.80 11.32
C SER A 518 17.07 30.66 9.81
N VAL A 519 17.34 31.75 9.10
CA VAL A 519 17.29 31.79 7.62
C VAL A 519 18.68 32.11 7.11
N GLY A 520 19.30 31.12 6.48
CA GLY A 520 20.64 31.20 5.92
C GLY A 520 20.71 32.09 4.67
N PRO A 521 21.92 32.50 4.25
CA PRO A 521 22.11 33.28 3.04
C PRO A 521 21.60 32.53 1.80
N GLY A 522 20.71 33.18 1.03
CA GLY A 522 20.12 32.59 -0.17
C GLY A 522 18.92 31.67 0.09
N SER A 523 18.49 31.50 1.33
CA SER A 523 17.23 30.88 1.69
C SER A 523 16.09 31.92 1.73
N VAL A 524 14.86 31.50 1.49
CA VAL A 524 13.70 32.39 1.38
C VAL A 524 12.51 31.86 2.18
N LEU A 525 11.91 32.74 2.98
CA LEU A 525 10.58 32.54 3.59
C LEU A 525 9.64 33.58 2.98
N ARG A 526 8.54 33.15 2.36
CA ARG A 526 7.68 34.04 1.58
C ARG A 526 6.18 33.75 1.72
N GLY A 527 5.41 34.81 1.92
CA GLY A 527 3.98 34.87 1.64
C GLY A 527 3.57 36.33 1.42
N PRO A 528 2.78 36.67 0.38
CA PRO A 528 2.16 35.79 -0.63
C PRO A 528 3.11 35.34 -1.76
N LEU A 529 2.65 34.47 -2.65
CA LEU A 529 3.40 33.95 -3.80
C LEU A 529 3.81 35.07 -4.78
N GLU A 530 4.96 34.91 -5.46
CA GLU A 530 5.49 35.93 -6.39
C GLU A 530 4.56 36.19 -7.59
N ASN A 531 3.85 35.16 -8.03
CA ASN A 531 2.86 35.20 -9.12
C ASN A 531 1.41 35.27 -8.61
N ALA A 532 1.19 35.61 -7.33
CA ALA A 532 -0.16 35.74 -6.80
C ALA A 532 -0.88 36.88 -7.53
N SER A 533 -1.94 36.56 -8.28
CA SER A 533 -2.81 37.59 -8.84
C SER A 533 -3.43 38.41 -7.69
N ASN A 534 -3.54 39.74 -7.88
CA ASN A 534 -4.05 40.68 -6.86
C ASN A 534 -5.43 40.31 -6.26
N ASN A 535 -6.16 39.37 -6.84
CA ASN A 535 -7.46 38.88 -6.37
C ASN A 535 -7.39 38.00 -5.11
N TYR A 536 -6.22 37.47 -4.72
CA TYR A 536 -6.07 36.64 -3.50
C TYR A 536 -5.63 37.45 -2.26
N VAL A 537 -5.27 38.72 -2.45
CA VAL A 537 -4.74 39.62 -1.40
C VAL A 537 -5.87 40.36 -0.67
N THR A 538 -7.08 40.42 -1.23
CA THR A 538 -8.25 41.03 -0.60
C THR A 538 -9.12 40.00 0.11
N PRO A 539 -9.40 40.15 1.42
CA PRO A 539 -10.43 39.35 2.07
C PRO A 539 -11.77 39.66 1.40
N ARG A 540 -12.41 38.64 0.82
CA ARG A 540 -13.84 38.74 0.49
C ARG A 540 -14.59 38.61 1.82
N LEU A 541 -14.95 39.77 2.37
CA LEU A 541 -15.84 39.89 3.53
C LEU A 541 -17.25 39.45 3.19
#